data_AF-A0A150NJ67-F1
#
_entry.id   AF-A0A150NJ67-F1
#
_cell.length_a   1.000
_cell.length_b   1.000
_cell.length_c   1.000
_cell.angle_alpha   90.00
_cell.angle_beta   90.00
_cell.angle_gamma   90.00
#
_symmetry.space_group_name_H-M   'P 1'
#
loop_
_entity.id
_entity.type
_entity.pdbx_description
1 polymer ?
#
loop_
_entity_poly.entity_id
_entity_poly.type
_entity_poly.pdbx_seq_one_letter_code
_entity_poly.pdbx_strand_id
1 'polypeptide(L)'
;MRNPHIWEAKSITRFMVWMGPISSAFDILTFILLYFIIVPMTTDQAYVHGAESAVGFIVLFQTGWFIESMWSQTMVIHMLRSAKIPFLQSRPAWLVLVTTLLAAAFVTFLPYSPLASLLHLTPLKPIYFIFLLFIIILYMISVTIVKKIYIKKYKEWL
;
A
#
# COMPACT_ATOMS: atom_id res chain seq x y z
N MET A 1 22.49 26.33 13.83
CA MET A 1 21.12 26.86 14.04
C MET A 1 20.22 26.20 12.99
N ARG A 2 19.32 25.30 13.41
CA ARG A 2 18.35 24.64 12.51
C ARG A 2 17.18 25.59 12.32
N ASN A 3 17.11 26.25 11.17
CA ASN A 3 15.93 27.05 10.83
C ASN A 3 14.71 26.12 10.78
N PRO A 4 13.61 26.44 11.48
CA PRO A 4 12.37 25.69 11.36
C PRO A 4 11.87 25.85 9.92
N HIS A 5 11.72 24.74 9.20
CA HIS A 5 11.03 24.74 7.90
C HIS A 5 9.58 25.14 8.18
N ILE A 6 9.21 26.34 7.77
CA ILE A 6 7.83 26.83 7.85
C ILE A 6 7.06 25.98 6.84
N TRP A 7 6.15 25.13 7.31
CA TRP A 7 5.33 24.28 6.44
C TRP A 7 4.44 25.18 5.59
N GLU A 8 4.89 25.53 4.39
CA GLU A 8 4.07 26.28 3.47
C GLU A 8 2.99 25.35 2.91
N ALA A 9 1.72 25.68 3.15
CA ALA A 9 0.58 24.94 2.61
C ALA A 9 0.71 24.71 1.09
N LYS A 10 1.35 25.64 0.38
CA LYS A 10 1.64 25.55 -1.06
C LYS A 10 2.59 24.39 -1.43
N SER A 11 3.54 24.03 -0.57
CA SER A 11 4.42 22.88 -0.75
C SER A 11 3.67 21.56 -0.57
N ILE A 12 2.83 21.47 0.48
CA ILE A 12 2.00 20.28 0.74
C ILE A 12 1.02 20.05 -0.42
N THR A 13 0.31 21.08 -0.87
CA THR A 13 -0.65 20.95 -1.98
C THR A 13 0.05 20.49 -3.26
N ARG A 14 1.24 21.03 -3.56
CA ARG A 14 2.02 20.62 -4.73
C ARG A 14 2.47 19.16 -4.61
N PHE A 15 2.92 18.74 -3.44
CA PHE A 15 3.24 17.33 -3.19
C PHE A 15 2.02 16.43 -3.42
N MET A 16 0.85 16.79 -2.88
CA MET A 16 -0.38 16.03 -3.07
C MET A 16 -0.81 15.92 -4.54
N VAL A 17 -0.67 16.99 -5.33
CA VAL A 17 -1.00 16.96 -6.76
C VAL A 17 -0.09 16.02 -7.55
N TRP A 18 1.17 15.84 -7.14
CA TRP A 18 2.08 14.90 -7.81
C TRP A 18 1.91 13.46 -7.33
N MET A 19 1.66 13.27 -6.04
CA MET A 19 1.66 11.95 -5.40
C MET A 19 0.29 11.28 -5.39
N GLY A 20 -0.78 12.08 -5.26
CA GLY A 20 -2.16 11.60 -5.25
C GLY A 20 -2.52 10.78 -6.48
N PRO A 21 -2.30 11.28 -7.72
CA PRO A 21 -2.63 10.54 -8.93
C PRO A 21 -1.91 9.20 -9.05
N ILE A 22 -0.67 9.10 -8.57
CA ILE A 22 0.08 7.85 -8.56
C ILE A 22 -0.59 6.88 -7.60
N SER A 23 -0.83 7.29 -6.36
CA SER A 23 -1.51 6.44 -5.37
C SER A 23 -2.84 5.92 -5.91
N SER A 24 -3.69 6.80 -6.45
CA SER A 24 -4.99 6.42 -6.99
C SER A 24 -4.89 5.46 -8.17
N ALA A 25 -3.88 5.61 -9.04
CA ALA A 25 -3.67 4.66 -10.15
C ALA A 25 -3.34 3.25 -9.64
N PHE A 26 -2.53 3.15 -8.58
CA PHE A 26 -2.21 1.86 -7.94
C PHE A 26 -3.38 1.30 -7.13
N ASP A 27 -4.19 2.15 -6.49
CA ASP A 27 -5.42 1.71 -5.82
C ASP A 27 -6.42 1.13 -6.83
N ILE A 28 -6.61 1.79 -7.99
CA ILE A 28 -7.46 1.30 -9.08
C ILE A 28 -6.92 -0.01 -9.66
N LEU A 29 -5.60 -0.09 -9.89
CA LEU A 29 -4.95 -1.32 -10.36
C LEU A 29 -5.19 -2.47 -9.39
N THR A 30 -4.99 -2.24 -8.10
CA THR A 30 -5.21 -3.22 -7.04
C THR A 30 -6.66 -3.63 -6.97
N PHE A 31 -7.59 -2.68 -7.08
CA PHE A 31 -9.02 -2.94 -7.09
C PHE A 31 -9.39 -3.89 -8.23
N ILE A 32 -8.95 -3.58 -9.46
CA ILE A 32 -9.19 -4.41 -10.65
C ILE A 32 -8.59 -5.80 -10.45
N LEU A 33 -7.36 -5.88 -9.95
CA LEU A 33 -6.68 -7.15 -9.71
C LEU A 33 -7.41 -8.00 -8.66
N LEU A 34 -7.84 -7.41 -7.55
CA LEU A 34 -8.60 -8.11 -6.54
C LEU A 34 -9.95 -8.60 -7.10
N TYR A 35 -10.71 -7.72 -7.73
CA TYR A 35 -12.07 -7.99 -8.18
C TYR A 35 -12.12 -8.98 -9.35
N PHE A 36 -11.26 -8.83 -10.36
CA PHE A 36 -11.35 -9.63 -11.59
C PHE A 36 -10.42 -10.85 -11.62
N ILE A 37 -9.36 -10.86 -10.81
CA ILE A 37 -8.35 -11.92 -10.85
C ILE A 37 -8.32 -12.70 -9.55
N ILE A 38 -7.97 -12.06 -8.43
CA ILE A 38 -7.69 -12.77 -7.17
C ILE A 38 -8.92 -13.43 -6.59
N VAL A 39 -10.02 -12.67 -6.46
CA VAL A 39 -11.22 -13.22 -5.84
C VAL A 39 -11.83 -14.32 -6.71
N PRO A 40 -12.06 -14.12 -8.03
CA PRO A 40 -12.55 -15.19 -8.90
C PRO A 40 -11.64 -16.41 -8.98
N MET A 41 -10.30 -16.23 -8.98
CA MET A 41 -9.35 -17.35 -8.93
C MET A 41 -9.40 -18.10 -7.58
N THR A 42 -9.88 -17.45 -6.52
CA THR A 42 -9.95 -18.04 -5.18
C THR A 42 -11.28 -18.76 -4.93
N THR A 43 -12.38 -18.17 -5.39
CA THR A 43 -13.75 -18.68 -5.20
C THR A 43 -14.27 -19.50 -6.39
N ASP A 44 -13.54 -19.54 -7.51
CA ASP A 44 -13.96 -20.12 -8.79
C ASP A 44 -15.29 -19.54 -9.31
N GLN A 45 -15.66 -18.33 -8.84
CA GLN A 45 -16.90 -17.66 -9.17
C GLN A 45 -16.72 -16.15 -9.34
N ALA A 46 -17.41 -15.58 -10.32
CA ALA A 46 -17.53 -14.13 -10.47
C ALA A 46 -18.52 -13.56 -9.45
N TYR A 47 -18.39 -12.27 -9.15
CA TYR A 47 -19.35 -11.58 -8.29
C TYR A 47 -20.73 -11.52 -8.94
N VAL A 48 -21.74 -12.05 -8.25
CA VAL A 48 -23.15 -11.97 -8.64
C VAL A 48 -23.93 -11.33 -7.50
N HIS A 49 -24.55 -10.18 -7.77
CA HIS A 49 -25.29 -9.45 -6.74
C HIS A 49 -26.49 -10.27 -6.25
N GLY A 50 -26.65 -10.38 -4.93
CA GLY A 50 -27.75 -11.11 -4.30
C GLY A 50 -27.59 -12.63 -4.21
N ALA A 51 -26.52 -13.20 -4.77
CA ALA A 51 -26.21 -14.62 -4.59
C ALA A 51 -25.63 -14.90 -3.20
N GLU A 52 -25.85 -16.10 -2.65
CA GLU A 52 -25.20 -16.52 -1.38
C GLU A 52 -23.67 -16.49 -1.49
N SER A 53 -23.11 -16.82 -2.66
CA SER A 53 -21.67 -16.76 -2.92
C SER A 53 -21.10 -15.34 -2.93
N ALA A 54 -21.94 -14.30 -3.00
CA ALA A 54 -21.51 -12.90 -2.94
C ALA A 54 -20.87 -12.57 -1.59
N VAL A 55 -21.33 -13.20 -0.49
CA VAL A 55 -20.77 -12.96 0.86
C VAL A 55 -19.32 -13.39 0.91
N GLY A 56 -19.01 -14.59 0.41
CA GLY A 56 -17.63 -15.10 0.35
C GLY A 56 -16.74 -14.23 -0.54
N PHE A 57 -17.26 -13.79 -1.69
CA PHE A 57 -16.56 -12.86 -2.58
C PHE A 57 -16.21 -11.54 -1.87
N ILE A 58 -17.19 -10.92 -1.19
CA ILE A 58 -17.03 -9.64 -0.50
C ILE A 58 -16.01 -9.76 0.63
N VAL A 59 -16.10 -10.80 1.46
CA VAL A 59 -15.18 -11.02 2.58
C VAL A 59 -13.74 -11.23 2.08
N LEU A 60 -13.56 -11.99 0.99
CA LEU A 60 -12.24 -12.22 0.41
C LEU A 60 -11.65 -10.94 -0.21
N PHE A 61 -12.49 -10.17 -0.92
CA PHE A 61 -12.13 -8.86 -1.45
C PHE A 61 -11.73 -7.91 -0.32
N GLN A 62 -12.53 -7.80 0.74
CA GLN A 62 -12.27 -6.95 1.90
C GLN A 62 -10.98 -7.35 2.61
N THR A 63 -10.71 -8.64 2.76
CA THR A 63 -9.47 -9.12 3.38
C THR A 63 -8.24 -8.74 2.57
N GLY A 64 -8.28 -8.97 1.24
CA GLY A 64 -7.20 -8.56 0.34
C GLY A 64 -7.03 -7.05 0.27
N TRP A 65 -8.13 -6.30 0.25
CA TRP A 65 -8.09 -4.84 0.26
C TRP A 65 -7.50 -4.29 1.56
N PHE A 66 -7.88 -4.86 2.70
CA PHE A 66 -7.35 -4.49 4.01
C PHE A 66 -5.84 -4.70 4.09
N ILE A 67 -5.34 -5.87 3.71
CA ILE A 67 -3.90 -6.16 3.73
C ILE A 67 -3.15 -5.18 2.82
N GLU A 68 -3.63 -4.97 1.59
CA GLU A 68 -2.97 -4.06 0.67
C GLU A 68 -2.94 -2.62 1.22
N SER A 69 -4.06 -2.12 1.73
CA SER A 69 -4.14 -0.76 2.29
C SER A 69 -3.15 -0.57 3.45
N MET A 70 -2.97 -1.57 4.31
CA MET A 70 -1.99 -1.52 5.40
C MET A 70 -0.54 -1.51 4.88
N TRP A 71 -0.25 -2.30 3.86
CA TRP A 71 1.06 -2.30 3.21
C TRP A 71 1.35 -0.95 2.55
N SER A 72 0.42 -0.45 1.74
CA SER A 72 0.54 0.84 1.05
C SER A 72 0.70 2.00 2.03
N GLN A 73 -0.08 2.06 3.11
CA GLN A 73 0.07 3.07 4.16
C GLN A 73 1.45 3.04 4.83
N THR A 74 1.92 1.85 5.19
CA THR A 74 3.25 1.66 5.80
C THR A 74 4.33 2.21 4.86
N MET A 75 4.24 1.89 3.57
CA MET A 75 5.18 2.35 2.56
C MET A 75 5.12 3.87 2.38
N VAL A 76 3.93 4.46 2.26
CA VAL A 76 3.74 5.92 2.15
C VAL A 76 4.43 6.66 3.30
N ILE A 77 4.30 6.18 4.53
CA ILE A 77 4.95 6.78 5.71
C ILE A 77 6.48 6.77 5.55
N HIS A 78 7.07 5.66 5.07
CA HIS A 78 8.51 5.61 4.82
C HIS A 78 8.95 6.57 3.70
N MET A 79 8.15 6.71 2.65
CA MET A 79 8.47 7.57 1.52
C MET A 79 8.38 9.06 1.86
N LEU A 80 7.46 9.43 2.76
CA LEU A 80 7.28 10.78 3.29
C LEU A 80 8.40 11.20 4.23
N ARG A 81 8.91 10.29 5.06
CA ARG A 81 9.84 10.61 6.16
C ARG A 81 11.18 11.24 5.73
N SER A 82 11.69 10.94 4.54
CA SER A 82 12.99 11.44 4.10
C SER A 82 13.00 11.74 2.63
N ALA A 83 13.65 12.84 2.20
CA ALA A 83 13.87 13.18 0.79
C ALA A 83 14.75 12.15 0.03
N LYS A 84 15.40 11.23 0.73
CA LYS A 84 16.24 10.19 0.13
C LYS A 84 15.42 8.96 -0.23
N ILE A 85 15.96 8.12 -1.12
CA ILE A 85 15.35 6.82 -1.45
C ILE A 85 15.38 5.95 -0.19
N PRO A 86 14.21 5.55 0.37
CA PRO A 86 14.17 4.61 1.48
C PRO A 86 14.87 3.32 1.05
N PHE A 87 15.68 2.72 1.93
CA PHE A 87 16.41 1.46 1.72
C PHE A 87 17.68 1.52 0.86
N LEU A 88 17.80 2.43 -0.11
CA LEU A 88 19.01 2.52 -0.96
C LEU A 88 19.98 3.64 -0.56
N GLN A 89 19.46 4.80 -0.13
CA GLN A 89 20.28 5.99 0.19
C GLN A 89 20.09 6.51 1.61
N SER A 90 18.97 6.16 2.23
CA SER A 90 18.69 6.33 3.65
C SER A 90 18.56 4.92 4.21
N ARG A 91 19.61 4.41 4.88
CA ARG A 91 19.45 3.24 5.74
C ARG A 91 18.49 3.67 6.85
N PRO A 92 17.24 3.20 6.88
CA PRO A 92 16.39 3.46 8.02
C PRO A 92 17.14 2.97 9.25
N ALA A 93 17.07 3.69 10.37
CA ALA A 93 17.54 3.14 11.64
C ALA A 93 16.93 1.73 11.77
N TRP A 94 17.74 0.72 12.09
CA TRP A 94 17.35 -0.70 12.13
C TRP A 94 15.96 -0.94 12.74
N LEU A 95 15.63 -0.17 13.78
CA LEU A 95 14.32 -0.14 14.44
C LEU A 95 13.13 0.02 13.48
N VAL A 96 13.26 0.89 12.47
CA VAL A 96 12.22 1.24 11.50
C VAL A 96 11.98 0.09 10.52
N LEU A 97 13.05 -0.59 10.08
CA LEU A 97 12.94 -1.78 9.26
C LEU A 97 12.26 -2.92 10.02
N VAL A 98 12.69 -3.14 11.26
CA VAL A 98 12.13 -4.18 12.13
C VAL A 98 10.67 -3.92 12.42
N THR A 99 10.28 -2.69 12.78
CA THR A 99 8.86 -2.36 13.04
C THR A 99 8.00 -2.55 11.81
N THR A 100 8.52 -2.24 10.62
CA THR A 100 7.78 -2.40 9.36
C THR A 100 7.62 -3.85 8.97
N LEU A 101 8.67 -4.66 9.11
CA LEU A 101 8.59 -6.10 8.87
C LEU A 101 7.65 -6.77 9.88
N LEU A 102 7.69 -6.38 11.15
CA LEU A 102 6.77 -6.88 12.18
C LEU A 102 5.33 -6.46 11.90
N ALA A 103 5.08 -5.22 11.50
CA ALA A 103 3.74 -4.74 11.15
C ALA A 103 3.21 -5.47 9.91
N ALA A 104 4.03 -5.60 8.86
CA ALA A 104 3.67 -6.34 7.66
C ALA A 104 3.37 -7.81 7.97
N ALA A 105 4.24 -8.48 8.75
CA ALA A 105 4.02 -9.85 9.19
C ALA A 105 2.74 -9.97 10.01
N PHE A 106 2.53 -9.10 10.99
CA PHE A 106 1.32 -9.10 11.82
C PHE A 106 0.04 -8.98 10.99
N VAL A 107 -0.01 -8.01 10.07
CA VAL A 107 -1.16 -7.81 9.18
C VAL A 107 -1.35 -9.02 8.25
N THR A 108 -0.28 -9.59 7.71
CA THR A 108 -0.33 -10.77 6.84
C THR A 108 -0.79 -12.03 7.57
N PHE A 109 -0.44 -12.18 8.85
CA PHE A 109 -0.85 -13.33 9.68
C PHE A 109 -2.24 -13.14 10.32
N LEU A 110 -2.78 -11.93 10.35
CA LEU A 110 -4.06 -11.61 10.98
C LEU A 110 -5.23 -12.47 10.47
N PRO A 111 -5.40 -12.73 9.14
CA PRO A 111 -6.47 -13.59 8.62
C PRO A 111 -6.33 -15.07 9.00
N TYR A 112 -5.16 -15.49 9.48
CA TYR A 112 -4.89 -16.87 9.92
C TYR A 112 -4.98 -17.03 11.45
N SER A 113 -5.25 -15.93 12.15
CA SER A 113 -5.32 -15.91 13.61
C SER A 113 -6.75 -16.14 14.11
N PRO A 114 -6.95 -16.48 15.39
CA PRO A 114 -8.29 -16.55 16.00
C PRO A 114 -9.08 -15.23 15.94
N LEU A 115 -8.40 -14.09 15.71
CA LEU A 115 -9.03 -12.77 15.55
C LEU A 115 -9.67 -12.58 14.16
N ALA A 116 -9.40 -13.49 13.21
CA ALA A 116 -9.93 -13.39 11.85
C ALA A 116 -11.47 -13.40 11.83
N SER A 117 -12.10 -14.24 12.66
CA SER A 117 -13.56 -14.30 12.77
C SER A 117 -14.17 -13.00 13.31
N LEU A 118 -13.49 -12.35 14.28
CA LEU A 118 -13.94 -11.09 14.86
C LEU A 118 -13.86 -9.92 13.86
N LEU A 119 -12.88 -9.95 12.97
CA LEU A 119 -12.62 -8.92 11.97
C LEU A 119 -13.22 -9.24 10.59
N HIS A 120 -13.96 -10.35 10.46
CA HIS A 120 -14.46 -10.87 9.19
C HIS A 120 -13.36 -10.99 8.13
N LEU A 121 -12.21 -11.56 8.51
CA LEU A 121 -11.09 -11.83 7.63
C LEU A 121 -11.08 -13.29 7.21
N THR A 122 -10.71 -13.56 5.96
CA THR A 122 -10.55 -14.91 5.42
C THR A 122 -9.13 -15.14 4.90
N PRO A 123 -8.56 -16.34 5.07
CA PRO A 123 -7.28 -16.70 4.48
C PRO A 123 -7.23 -16.44 2.97
N LEU A 124 -6.12 -15.86 2.50
CA LEU A 124 -5.89 -15.57 1.09
C LEU A 124 -4.95 -16.60 0.47
N LYS A 125 -5.19 -16.97 -0.80
CA LYS A 125 -4.26 -17.85 -1.52
C LYS A 125 -2.87 -17.20 -1.60
N PRO A 126 -1.76 -17.96 -1.47
CA PRO A 126 -0.39 -17.41 -1.51
C PRO A 126 -0.07 -16.55 -2.73
N ILE A 127 -0.72 -16.83 -3.87
CA ILE A 127 -0.57 -16.07 -5.12
C ILE A 127 -0.91 -14.58 -4.95
N TYR A 128 -1.86 -14.24 -4.07
CA TYR A 128 -2.21 -12.85 -3.77
C TYR A 128 -1.00 -12.06 -3.26
N PHE A 129 -0.16 -12.66 -2.41
CA PHE A 129 1.01 -11.97 -1.85
C PHE A 129 2.09 -11.72 -2.90
N ILE A 130 2.18 -12.57 -3.94
CA ILE A 130 3.08 -12.33 -5.08
C ILE A 130 2.64 -11.08 -5.86
N PHE A 131 1.34 -10.96 -6.15
CA PHE A 131 0.79 -9.78 -6.80
C PHE A 131 0.90 -8.53 -5.94
N LEU A 132 0.65 -8.63 -4.64
CA LEU A 132 0.81 -7.54 -3.69
C LEU A 132 2.26 -7.03 -3.69
N LEU A 133 3.24 -7.93 -3.56
CA LEU A 133 4.66 -7.56 -3.61
C LEU A 133 5.01 -6.87 -4.93
N PHE A 134 4.51 -7.38 -6.06
CA PHE A 134 4.73 -6.77 -7.36
C PHE A 134 4.17 -5.35 -7.45
N ILE A 135 2.92 -5.14 -7.02
CA ILE A 135 2.26 -3.83 -6.98
C ILE A 135 3.03 -2.86 -6.10
N ILE A 136 3.43 -3.29 -4.89
CA ILE A 136 4.17 -2.45 -3.94
C ILE A 136 5.54 -2.05 -4.51
N ILE A 137 6.28 -2.99 -5.12
CA ILE A 137 7.58 -2.68 -5.74
C ILE A 137 7.40 -1.68 -6.88
N LEU A 138 6.39 -1.87 -7.74
CA LEU A 138 6.11 -0.99 -8.86
C LEU A 138 5.68 0.42 -8.39
N TYR A 139 4.91 0.49 -7.30
CA TYR A 139 4.56 1.73 -6.63
C TYR A 139 5.80 2.46 -6.10
N MET A 140 6.68 1.74 -5.38
CA MET A 140 7.93 2.31 -4.87
C MET A 140 8.81 2.89 -5.98
N ILE A 141 8.94 2.18 -7.10
CA ILE A 141 9.71 2.64 -8.26
C ILE A 141 9.07 3.91 -8.81
N SER A 142 7.76 3.90 -9.03
CA SER A 142 7.00 5.04 -9.55
C SER A 142 7.15 6.29 -8.69
N VAL A 143 6.95 6.16 -7.37
CA VAL A 143 7.12 7.26 -6.43
C VAL A 143 8.58 7.73 -6.41
N THR A 144 9.55 6.82 -6.45
CA THR A 144 10.97 7.20 -6.47
C THR A 144 11.34 8.03 -7.71
N ILE A 145 10.79 7.67 -8.87
CA ILE A 145 10.97 8.42 -10.12
C ILE A 145 10.33 9.80 -10.00
N VAL A 146 9.07 9.86 -9.59
CA VAL A 146 8.34 11.13 -9.45
C VAL A 146 8.99 12.04 -8.43
N LYS A 147 9.48 11.48 -7.34
CA LYS A 147 10.26 12.18 -6.33
C LYS A 147 11.52 12.81 -6.91
N LYS A 148 12.30 12.07 -7.71
CA LYS A 148 13.48 12.64 -8.39
C LYS A 148 13.09 13.79 -9.32
N ILE A 149 11.99 13.67 -10.06
CA ILE A 149 11.47 14.71 -10.96
C ILE A 149 11.04 15.94 -10.15
N TYR A 150 10.31 15.73 -9.06
CA TYR A 150 9.84 16.79 -8.16
C TYR A 150 11.02 17.57 -7.56
N ILE A 151 12.01 16.88 -6.99
CA ILE A 151 13.20 17.51 -6.40
C ILE A 151 14.01 18.26 -7.47
N LYS A 152 14.16 17.68 -8.67
CA LYS A 152 14.86 18.38 -9.77
C LYS A 152 14.14 19.67 -10.19
N LYS A 153 12.81 19.66 -10.20
CA LYS A 153 11.98 20.79 -10.63
C LYS A 153 11.86 21.88 -9.57
N TYR A 154 11.71 21.51 -8.31
CA TYR A 154 11.41 22.44 -7.23
C TYR A 154 12.58 22.68 -6.27
N LYS A 155 13.69 21.94 -6.41
CA LYS A 155 14.90 21.97 -5.55
C LYS A 155 14.65 21.77 -4.06
N GLU A 156 13.42 21.42 -3.70
CA GLU A 156 12.93 21.21 -2.34
C GLU A 156 12.16 19.89 -2.29
N TRP A 157 12.18 19.25 -1.12
CA TRP A 157 11.35 18.10 -0.81
C TRP A 157 10.56 18.42 0.44
N LEU A 158 9.26 18.67 0.28
CA LEU A 158 8.34 19.13 1.32
C LEU A 158 8.81 20.40 2.04
#